data_AF-A0A833D2W2-F1
#
_entry.id   AF-A0A833D2W2-F1
#
_cell.length_a   1.000
_cell.length_b   1.000
_cell.length_c   1.000
_cell.angle_alpha   90.00
_cell.angle_beta   90.00
_cell.angle_gamma   90.00
#
_symmetry.space_group_name_H-M   'P 1'
#
loop_
_entity.id
_entity.type
_entity.pdbx_description
1 polymer ?
#
loop_
_entity_poly.entity_id
_entity_poly.type
_entity_poly.pdbx_seq_one_letter_code
_entity_poly.pdbx_strand_id
1 'polypeptide(L)'
;MSSNKKIAIVGAGLIGRAWATQFAGAGFKVALYDPVAGVAKAARAFVGRSLKELEGFDLVKDAAAALERVGVAKSLEEALDGAELVQENGPEVEDVKKATFAEMDAIAAPG
;
A
#
# COMPACT_ATOMS: atom_id res chain seq x y z
N MET A 1 -17.08 -8.01 -3.92
CA MET A 1 -17.47 -6.60 -4.03
C MET A 1 -16.19 -5.80 -4.22
N SER A 2 -16.04 -5.00 -5.27
CA SER A 2 -14.90 -4.08 -5.37
C SER A 2 -15.15 -2.90 -4.46
N SER A 3 -14.25 -2.66 -3.51
CA SER A 3 -14.30 -1.51 -2.62
C SER A 3 -13.61 -0.35 -3.34
N ASN A 4 -14.31 0.76 -3.60
CA ASN A 4 -13.70 1.93 -4.25
C ASN A 4 -12.78 2.72 -3.29
N LYS A 5 -12.63 2.23 -2.06
CA LYS A 5 -11.84 2.79 -0.97
C LYS A 5 -10.35 2.64 -1.26
N LYS A 6 -9.59 3.70 -1.00
CA LYS A 6 -8.13 3.74 -1.14
C LYS A 6 -7.47 3.46 0.22
N ILE A 7 -6.46 2.59 0.21
CA ILE A 7 -5.61 2.28 1.35
C ILE A 7 -4.21 2.79 1.03
N ALA A 8 -3.65 3.62 1.92
CA ALA A 8 -2.26 4.03 1.83
C ALA A 8 -1.38 3.04 2.60
N ILE A 9 -0.29 2.59 1.99
CA ILE A 9 0.73 1.76 2.63
C ILE A 9 1.99 2.63 2.77
N VAL A 10 2.37 2.95 4.00
CA VAL A 10 3.53 3.80 4.32
C VAL A 10 4.64 2.92 4.85
N GLY A 11 5.69 2.74 4.03
CA GLY A 11 6.72 1.73 4.25
C GLY A 11 6.43 0.48 3.42
N ALA A 12 7.19 0.29 2.34
CA ALA A 12 6.95 -0.76 1.35
C ALA A 12 7.95 -1.93 1.46
N GLY A 13 8.45 -2.15 2.68
CA GLY A 13 9.28 -3.31 3.05
C GLY A 13 8.50 -4.64 3.03
N LEU A 14 9.03 -5.66 3.72
CA LEU A 14 8.45 -7.01 3.72
C LEU A 14 6.97 -7.04 4.11
N ILE A 15 6.62 -6.35 5.20
CA ILE A 15 5.25 -6.33 5.74
C ILE A 15 4.32 -5.46 4.87
N GLY A 16 4.77 -4.28 4.46
CA GLY A 16 3.97 -3.37 3.64
C GLY A 16 3.56 -3.96 2.30
N ARG A 17 4.47 -4.62 1.58
CA ARG A 17 4.11 -5.29 0.31
C ARG A 17 3.18 -6.49 0.49
N ALA A 18 3.20 -7.15 1.65
CA ALA A 18 2.26 -8.22 1.97
C ALA A 18 0.84 -7.66 2.19
N TRP A 19 0.71 -6.58 2.98
CA TRP A 19 -0.57 -5.85 3.12
C TRP A 19 -1.08 -5.33 1.79
N ALA A 20 -0.22 -4.73 0.98
CA ALA A 20 -0.58 -4.25 -0.35
C ALA A 20 -1.16 -5.36 -1.24
N THR A 21 -0.56 -6.55 -1.20
CA THR A 21 -1.06 -7.74 -1.92
C THR A 21 -2.44 -8.13 -1.42
N GLN A 22 -2.63 -8.19 -0.10
CA GLN A 22 -3.90 -8.58 0.51
C GLN A 22 -5.03 -7.60 0.17
N PHE A 23 -4.79 -6.29 0.31
CA PHE A 23 -5.78 -5.27 0.00
C PHE A 23 -6.12 -5.23 -1.50
N ALA A 24 -5.11 -5.33 -2.37
CA ALA A 24 -5.34 -5.37 -3.81
C ALA A 24 -6.14 -6.61 -4.24
N GLY A 25 -5.81 -7.79 -3.71
CA GLY A 25 -6.54 -9.04 -3.96
C GLY A 25 -7.97 -9.01 -3.43
N ALA A 26 -8.21 -8.29 -2.31
CA ALA A 26 -9.54 -8.03 -1.78
C ALA A 26 -10.32 -6.94 -2.54
N GLY A 27 -9.71 -6.32 -3.55
CA GLY A 27 -10.37 -5.37 -4.47
C GLY A 27 -10.34 -3.91 -4.02
N PHE A 28 -9.47 -3.53 -3.08
CA PHE A 28 -9.23 -2.13 -2.69
C PHE A 28 -8.24 -1.44 -3.63
N LYS A 29 -8.30 -0.11 -3.72
CA LYS A 29 -7.22 0.70 -4.29
C LYS A 29 -6.08 0.80 -3.28
N VAL A 30 -4.83 0.68 -3.74
CA VAL A 30 -3.66 0.71 -2.88
C VAL A 30 -2.68 1.76 -3.40
N ALA A 31 -2.22 2.66 -2.53
CA ALA A 31 -1.12 3.56 -2.81
C ALA A 31 0.11 3.15 -1.98
N LEU A 32 1.17 2.71 -2.66
CA LEU A 32 2.44 2.38 -2.03
C LEU A 32 3.31 3.63 -1.93
N TYR A 33 3.78 3.95 -0.73
CA TYR A 33 4.80 4.96 -0.49
C TYR A 33 5.94 4.39 0.35
N ASP A 34 7.15 4.81 0.01
CA ASP A 34 8.35 4.54 0.78
C ASP A 34 9.31 5.72 0.59
N PRO A 35 9.94 6.25 1.66
CA PRO A 35 10.89 7.35 1.54
C PRO A 35 12.16 6.93 0.79
N VAL A 36 12.47 5.64 0.71
CA VAL A 36 13.64 5.13 -0.03
C VAL A 36 13.28 4.95 -1.50
N ALA A 37 13.97 5.72 -2.35
CA ALA A 37 13.76 5.70 -3.80
C ALA A 37 13.84 4.29 -4.38
N GLY A 38 12.82 3.91 -5.16
CA GLY A 38 12.75 2.61 -5.83
C GLY A 38 12.14 1.49 -5.00
N VAL A 39 12.03 1.61 -3.66
CA VAL A 39 11.44 0.56 -2.82
C VAL A 39 9.97 0.34 -3.11
N ALA A 40 9.16 1.41 -3.19
CA ALA A 40 7.74 1.30 -3.53
C ALA A 40 7.51 0.69 -4.95
N LYS A 41 8.39 1.01 -5.92
CA LYS A 41 8.35 0.43 -7.26
C LYS A 41 8.69 -1.08 -7.24
N ALA A 42 9.71 -1.46 -6.48
CA ALA A 42 10.07 -2.86 -6.28
C ALA A 42 8.96 -3.65 -5.55
N ALA A 43 8.30 -3.01 -4.57
CA ALA A 43 7.15 -3.56 -3.87
C ALA A 43 5.97 -3.80 -4.82
N ARG A 44 5.64 -2.86 -5.71
CA ARG A 44 4.60 -3.07 -6.74
C ARG A 44 4.91 -4.27 -7.63
N ALA A 45 6.18 -4.44 -8.04
CA ALA A 45 6.59 -5.60 -8.82
C ALA A 45 6.48 -6.91 -8.02
N PHE A 46 6.75 -6.89 -6.72
CA PHE A 46 6.52 -8.03 -5.82
C PHE A 46 5.03 -8.37 -5.72
N VAL A 47 4.18 -7.38 -5.46
CA VAL A 47 2.71 -7.54 -5.39
C VAL A 47 2.17 -8.21 -6.64
N GLY A 48 2.63 -7.78 -7.83
CA GLY A 48 2.22 -8.40 -9.09
C GLY A 48 2.57 -9.89 -9.19
N ARG A 49 3.75 -10.31 -8.69
CA ARG A 49 4.13 -11.73 -8.65
C ARG A 49 3.28 -12.51 -7.64
N SER A 50 3.08 -11.96 -6.45
CA SER A 50 2.29 -12.61 -5.39
C SER A 50 0.82 -12.74 -5.78
N LEU A 51 0.21 -11.74 -6.41
CA LEU A 51 -1.15 -11.83 -6.93
C LEU A 51 -1.29 -12.95 -7.97
N LYS A 52 -0.31 -13.09 -8.86
CA LYS A 52 -0.30 -14.17 -9.87
C LYS A 52 -0.15 -15.56 -9.25
N GLU A 53 0.67 -15.69 -8.21
CA GLU A 53 0.80 -16.93 -7.44
C GLU A 53 -0.53 -17.29 -6.75
N LEU A 54 -1.18 -16.32 -6.11
CA LEU A 54 -2.48 -16.50 -5.47
C LEU A 54 -3.59 -16.86 -6.46
N GLU A 55 -3.56 -16.30 -7.67
CA GLU A 55 -4.46 -16.70 -8.76
C GLU A 55 -4.25 -18.16 -9.16
N GLY A 56 -3.02 -18.66 -9.20
CA GLY A 56 -2.72 -20.07 -9.44
C GLY A 56 -3.25 -21.03 -8.36
N PHE A 57 -3.63 -20.50 -7.18
CA PHE A 57 -4.26 -21.24 -6.09
C PHE A 57 -5.76 -20.93 -5.94
N ASP A 58 -6.39 -20.27 -6.92
CA ASP A 58 -7.79 -19.83 -6.89
C ASP A 58 -8.15 -18.88 -5.72
N LEU A 59 -7.15 -18.21 -5.13
CA LEU A 59 -7.32 -17.26 -4.02
C LEU A 59 -7.58 -15.83 -4.50
N VAL A 60 -7.20 -15.51 -5.74
CA VAL A 60 -7.50 -14.25 -6.44
C VAL A 60 -8.05 -14.58 -7.82
N LYS A 61 -9.12 -13.91 -8.25
CA LYS A 61 -9.80 -14.23 -9.52
C LYS A 61 -9.14 -13.66 -10.77
N ASP A 62 -8.55 -12.47 -10.63
CA ASP A 62 -7.91 -11.74 -11.73
C ASP A 62 -6.75 -10.92 -11.15
N ALA A 63 -5.54 -11.49 -11.26
CA ALA A 63 -4.33 -10.88 -10.73
C ALA A 63 -3.96 -9.58 -11.45
N ALA A 64 -4.23 -9.49 -12.76
CA ALA A 64 -3.92 -8.31 -13.55
C ALA A 64 -4.79 -7.11 -13.12
N ALA A 65 -6.11 -7.32 -13.03
CA ALA A 65 -7.03 -6.29 -12.54
C ALA A 65 -6.74 -5.90 -11.08
N ALA A 66 -6.31 -6.85 -10.23
CA ALA A 66 -5.88 -6.54 -8.87
C ALA A 66 -4.63 -5.64 -8.86
N LEU A 67 -3.63 -5.92 -9.70
CA LEU A 67 -2.40 -5.12 -9.79
C LEU A 67 -2.65 -3.70 -10.35
N GLU A 68 -3.63 -3.52 -11.23
CA GLU A 68 -4.04 -2.19 -11.73
C GLU A 68 -4.52 -1.26 -10.61
N ARG A 69 -5.03 -1.83 -9.50
CA ARG A 69 -5.43 -1.06 -8.32
C ARG A 69 -4.26 -0.58 -7.46
N VAL A 70 -3.04 -1.05 -7.74
CA VAL A 70 -1.83 -0.73 -6.96
C VAL A 70 -1.03 0.36 -7.65
N GLY A 71 -1.02 1.56 -7.07
CA GLY A 71 -0.21 2.70 -7.49
C GLY A 71 1.06 2.86 -6.66
N VAL A 72 2.06 3.55 -7.23
CA VAL A 72 3.26 4.02 -6.51
C VAL A 72 3.14 5.53 -6.38
N ALA A 73 2.98 6.01 -5.15
CA ALA A 73 2.92 7.42 -4.84
C ALA A 73 4.35 8.02 -4.81
N LYS A 74 4.48 9.27 -5.27
CA LYS A 74 5.75 10.00 -5.30
C LYS A 74 6.05 10.73 -4.00
N SER A 75 5.03 10.95 -3.18
CA SER A 75 5.14 11.60 -1.88
C SER A 75 4.12 11.00 -0.89
N LEU A 76 4.26 11.35 0.39
CA LEU A 76 3.33 10.92 1.42
C LEU A 76 1.95 11.55 1.20
N GLU A 77 1.88 12.81 0.77
CA GLU A 77 0.65 13.52 0.41
C GLU A 77 -0.11 12.80 -0.69
N GLU A 78 0.57 12.40 -1.78
CA GLU A 78 -0.07 11.64 -2.86
C GLU A 78 -0.59 10.27 -2.37
N ALA A 79 0.12 9.64 -1.44
CA ALA A 79 -0.31 8.38 -0.86
C ALA A 79 -1.59 8.53 -0.03
N LEU A 80 -1.63 9.57 0.82
CA LEU A 80 -2.72 9.86 1.76
C LEU A 80 -3.95 10.50 1.09
N ASP A 81 -3.80 11.14 -0.07
CA ASP A 81 -4.91 11.82 -0.77
C ASP A 81 -6.09 10.86 -1.02
N GLY A 82 -7.24 11.11 -0.37
CA GLY A 82 -8.43 10.27 -0.46
C GLY A 82 -8.28 8.85 0.12
N ALA A 83 -7.26 8.58 0.93
CA ALA A 83 -7.12 7.31 1.64
C ALA A 83 -8.10 7.24 2.83
N GLU A 84 -8.82 6.13 2.95
CA GLU A 84 -9.72 5.87 4.10
C GLU A 84 -9.03 5.11 5.23
N LEU A 85 -7.86 4.55 4.95
CA LEU A 85 -7.02 3.86 5.93
C LEU A 85 -5.56 4.05 5.52
N VAL A 86 -4.72 4.34 6.51
CA VAL A 86 -3.27 4.34 6.38
C VAL A 86 -2.71 3.19 7.18
N GLN A 87 -1.99 2.28 6.52
CA GLN A 87 -1.26 1.19 7.16
C GLN A 87 0.22 1.54 7.17
N GLU A 88 0.74 1.89 8.33
CA GLU A 88 2.16 2.17 8.56
C GLU A 88 2.93 0.86 8.79
N ASN A 89 4.08 0.72 8.12
CA ASN A 89 4.96 -0.44 8.11
C ASN A 89 6.44 -0.05 8.02
N GLY A 90 6.79 1.15 8.48
CA GLY A 90 8.15 1.62 8.65
C GLY A 90 8.88 0.94 9.81
N PRO A 91 10.11 1.36 10.12
CA PRO A 91 10.95 0.72 11.13
C PRO A 91 10.30 0.67 12.52
N GLU A 92 10.63 -0.38 13.30
CA GLU A 92 10.24 -0.51 14.70
C GLU A 92 11.16 0.32 15.61
N VAL A 93 11.17 1.63 15.35
CA VAL A 93 11.90 2.65 16.12
C VAL A 93 10.89 3.72 16.52
N GLU A 94 10.71 3.91 17.83
CA GLU A 94 9.64 4.73 18.39
C GLU A 94 9.64 6.17 17.86
N ASP A 95 10.80 6.85 17.88
CA ASP A 95 10.91 8.24 17.42
C ASP A 95 10.60 8.39 15.93
N VAL A 96 11.00 7.40 15.12
CA VAL A 96 10.67 7.39 13.68
C VAL A 96 9.17 7.25 13.50
N LYS A 97 8.52 6.31 14.20
CA LYS A 97 7.07 6.15 14.12
C LYS A 97 6.33 7.41 14.56
N LYS A 98 6.69 8.02 15.69
CA LYS A 98 6.08 9.27 16.16
C LYS A 98 6.17 10.38 15.12
N ALA A 99 7.34 10.55 14.51
CA ALA A 99 7.54 11.55 13.44
C ALA A 99 6.67 11.24 12.22
N THR A 100 6.65 9.99 11.75
CA THR A 100 5.81 9.56 10.61
C THR A 100 4.33 9.74 10.91
N PHE A 101 3.85 9.38 12.10
CA PHE A 101 2.46 9.60 12.49
C PHE A 101 2.09 11.08 12.59
N ALA A 102 2.99 11.93 13.11
CA ALA A 102 2.75 13.37 13.14
C ALA A 102 2.68 13.99 11.73
N GLU A 103 3.52 13.54 10.81
CA GLU A 103 3.48 13.97 9.41
C GLU A 103 2.18 13.52 8.73
N MET A 104 1.78 12.26 8.93
CA MET A 104 0.52 11.73 8.41
C MET A 104 -0.70 12.46 8.99
N ASP A 105 -0.71 12.78 10.28
CA ASP A 105 -1.79 13.52 10.95
C ASP A 105 -1.97 14.92 10.38
N ALA A 106 -0.88 15.60 10.03
CA ALA A 106 -0.93 16.93 9.41
C ALA A 106 -1.47 16.91 7.96
N ILE A 107 -1.37 15.77 7.26
CA ILE A 107 -1.70 15.63 5.83
C ILE A 107 -3.07 14.98 5.63
N ALA A 108 -3.42 14.00 6.46
CA ALA A 108 -4.61 13.18 6.29
C ALA A 108 -5.88 14.03 6.38
N ALA A 109 -6.86 13.71 5.53
CA ALA A 109 -8.17 14.31 5.63
C ALA A 109 -8.85 13.87 6.95
N PRO A 110 -9.66 14.74 7.58
CA PRO A 110 -10.48 14.34 8.71
C PRO A 110 -11.44 13.21 8.31
N GLY A 111 -11.56 12.21 9.17
CA GLY A 111 -12.43 11.04 9.00
C GLY A 111 -13.83 11.23 9.57
#